data_AF-A0A348N641-F1
#
_entry.id   AF-A0A348N641-F1
#
_cell.length_a   1.000
_cell.length_b   1.000
_cell.length_c   1.000
_cell.angle_alpha   90.00
_cell.angle_beta   90.00
_cell.angle_gamma   90.00
#
_symmetry.space_group_name_H-M   'P 1'
#
loop_
_entity.id
_entity.type
_entity.pdbx_description
1 polymer ?
#
loop_
_entity_poly.entity_id
_entity_poly.type
_entity_poly.pdbx_seq_one_letter_code
_entity_poly.pdbx_strand_id
1 'polypeptide(L)'
;MSDVIRDYYESIGVKAFIIDEKLNKLEKNNDIKMEFEYWIKNNSFLDRLNVEGYFASDIAAMSSYMNGEGAFMMLIELREYPEKAKKLIKNGFQIK
;
A
#
# COMPACT_ATOMS: atom_id res chain seq x y z
N MET A 1 -2.81 9.55 -18.95
CA MET A 1 -1.60 9.04 -18.28
C MET A 1 -1.85 7.59 -17.96
N SER A 2 -0.96 6.70 -18.35
CA SER A 2 -1.03 5.27 -18.01
C SER A 2 -0.85 5.13 -16.50
N ASP A 3 -1.94 5.05 -15.75
CA ASP A 3 -1.87 4.70 -14.33
C ASP A 3 -1.41 3.25 -14.25
N VAL A 4 -0.11 3.03 -14.16
CA VAL A 4 0.52 1.69 -14.04
C VAL A 4 -0.11 0.90 -12.90
N ILE A 5 -0.58 1.60 -11.86
CA ILE A 5 -1.36 1.05 -10.76
C ILE A 5 -2.75 0.56 -11.21
N ARG A 6 -3.47 1.30 -12.07
CA ARG A 6 -4.75 0.86 -12.64
C ARG A 6 -4.55 -0.43 -13.44
N ASP A 7 -3.57 -0.45 -14.35
CA ASP A 7 -3.26 -1.62 -15.19
C ASP A 7 -2.88 -2.83 -14.32
N TYR A 8 -2.10 -2.60 -13.25
CA TYR A 8 -1.78 -3.64 -12.26
C TYR A 8 -3.05 -4.22 -11.63
N TYR A 9 -3.96 -3.36 -11.14
CA TYR A 9 -5.20 -3.81 -10.53
C TYR A 9 -6.14 -4.55 -11.48
N GLU A 10 -6.25 -4.07 -12.71
CA GLU A 10 -7.03 -4.73 -13.76
C GLU A 10 -6.45 -6.11 -14.09
N SER A 11 -5.11 -6.23 -14.15
CA SER A 11 -4.43 -7.49 -14.45
C SER A 11 -4.65 -8.58 -13.40
N ILE A 12 -4.81 -8.20 -12.12
CA ILE A 12 -5.12 -9.12 -11.03
C ILE A 12 -6.63 -9.31 -10.79
N GLY A 13 -7.48 -8.73 -11.65
CA GLY A 13 -8.93 -8.94 -11.63
C GLY A 13 -9.70 -8.13 -10.58
N VAL A 14 -9.16 -7.01 -10.09
CA VAL A 14 -9.89 -6.12 -9.18
C VAL A 14 -11.01 -5.39 -9.94
N LYS A 15 -12.18 -5.26 -9.32
CA LYS A 15 -13.33 -4.57 -9.91
C LYS A 15 -13.06 -3.07 -10.05
N ALA A 16 -13.38 -2.49 -11.20
CA ALA A 16 -13.14 -1.06 -11.51
C ALA A 16 -13.53 -0.08 -10.39
N PHE A 17 -14.71 -0.26 -9.76
CA PHE A 17 -15.15 0.60 -8.66
C PHE A 17 -14.19 0.59 -7.45
N ILE A 18 -13.57 -0.54 -7.15
CA ILE A 18 -12.56 -0.67 -6.07
C ILE A 18 -11.24 -0.03 -6.51
N ILE A 19 -10.90 -0.14 -7.79
CA ILE A 19 -9.70 0.49 -8.37
C ILE A 19 -9.80 2.01 -8.21
N ASP A 20 -10.93 2.60 -8.59
CA ASP A 20 -11.14 4.05 -8.48
C ASP A 20 -11.06 4.53 -7.03
N GLU A 21 -11.63 3.80 -6.07
CA GLU A 21 -11.50 4.12 -4.64
C GLU A 21 -10.04 4.11 -4.18
N LYS A 22 -9.27 3.07 -4.57
CA LYS A 22 -7.85 2.94 -4.22
C LYS A 22 -6.99 4.01 -4.88
N LEU A 23 -7.24 4.31 -6.15
CA LEU A 23 -6.55 5.38 -6.88
C LEU A 23 -6.82 6.73 -6.22
N ASN A 24 -8.06 7.02 -5.83
CA ASN A 24 -8.39 8.26 -5.12
C ASN A 24 -7.62 8.40 -3.80
N LYS A 25 -7.42 7.31 -3.04
CA LYS A 25 -6.58 7.32 -1.83
C LYS A 25 -5.11 7.55 -2.14
N LEU A 26 -4.60 6.94 -3.21
CA LEU A 26 -3.22 7.10 -3.67
C LEU A 26 -2.95 8.51 -4.23
N GLU A 27 -3.91 9.13 -4.92
CA GLU A 27 -3.79 10.51 -5.43
C GLU A 27 -3.71 11.54 -4.30
N LYS A 28 -4.36 11.27 -3.16
CA LYS A 28 -4.20 12.09 -1.95
C LYS A 28 -2.83 11.90 -1.29
N ASN A 29 -2.13 10.81 -1.61
CA ASN A 29 -0.86 10.39 -1.03
C ASN A 29 0.18 10.13 -2.13
N ASN A 30 0.49 11.17 -2.91
CA ASN A 30 1.30 11.07 -4.12
C ASN A 30 2.70 10.46 -3.91
N ASP A 31 3.29 10.67 -2.74
CA ASP A 31 4.55 10.07 -2.35
C ASP A 31 4.46 8.54 -2.20
N ILE A 32 3.40 8.05 -1.56
CA ILE A 32 3.08 6.61 -1.49
C ILE A 32 2.77 6.06 -2.88
N LYS A 33 2.01 6.81 -3.69
CA LYS A 33 1.71 6.44 -5.09
C LYS A 33 2.99 6.22 -5.89
N MET A 34 3.96 7.14 -5.80
CA MET A 34 5.23 7.03 -6.52
C MET A 34 6.04 5.81 -6.12
N GLU A 35 6.13 5.47 -4.82
CA GLU A 35 6.80 4.25 -4.38
C GLU A 35 6.06 2.99 -4.86
N PHE A 36 4.73 3.00 -4.86
CA PHE A 36 3.95 1.87 -5.34
C PHE A 36 4.16 1.64 -6.84
N GLU A 37 4.15 2.70 -7.65
CA GLU A 37 4.51 2.61 -9.07
C GLU A 37 5.91 2.05 -9.29
N TYR A 38 6.87 2.45 -8.45
CA TYR A 38 8.23 1.92 -8.50
C TYR A 38 8.24 0.43 -8.18
N TRP A 39 7.52 0.00 -7.14
CA TRP A 39 7.41 -1.40 -6.77
C TRP A 39 6.73 -2.23 -7.87
N ILE A 40 5.68 -1.75 -8.51
CA ILE A 40 5.05 -2.46 -9.64
C ILE A 40 6.04 -2.68 -10.79
N LYS A 41 6.88 -1.68 -11.09
CA LYS A 41 7.85 -1.74 -12.19
C LYS A 41 9.10 -2.56 -11.89
N ASN A 42 9.60 -2.50 -10.66
CA ASN A 42 10.90 -3.04 -10.27
C ASN A 42 10.80 -4.25 -9.32
N ASN A 43 9.59 -4.56 -8.83
CA ASN A 43 9.30 -5.57 -7.82
C ASN A 43 10.19 -5.44 -6.57
N SER A 44 10.49 -4.19 -6.18
CA SER A 44 11.45 -3.87 -5.12
C SER A 44 10.95 -2.66 -4.32
N PHE A 45 11.15 -2.71 -3.00
CA PHE A 45 10.81 -1.62 -2.10
C PHE A 45 11.94 -0.59 -2.10
N LEU A 46 11.54 0.68 -2.23
CA LEU A 46 12.48 1.79 -2.30
C LEU A 46 12.83 2.37 -0.92
N ASP A 47 11.94 2.19 0.05
CA ASP A 47 12.06 2.61 1.46
C ASP A 47 12.55 4.04 1.65
N ARG A 48 12.10 4.99 0.81
CA ARG A 48 12.36 6.42 1.01
C ARG A 48 11.28 7.07 1.88
N LEU A 49 10.09 6.49 1.88
CA LEU A 49 8.94 7.01 2.59
C LEU A 49 8.74 6.29 3.92
N ASN A 50 8.99 7.02 4.99
CA ASN A 50 8.66 6.58 6.35
C ASN A 50 7.32 7.21 6.78
N VAL A 51 6.35 6.37 7.16
CA VAL A 51 5.07 6.83 7.72
C VAL A 51 4.94 6.27 9.12
N GLU A 52 4.87 7.17 10.11
CA GLU A 52 4.68 6.80 11.52
C GLU A 52 5.72 5.79 12.05
N GLY A 53 6.94 5.82 11.48
CA GLY A 53 8.04 4.91 11.84
C GLY A 53 8.16 3.67 10.96
N TYR A 54 7.27 3.45 9.98
CA TYR A 54 7.26 2.26 9.14
C TYR A 54 7.55 2.58 7.67
N PHE A 55 8.37 1.75 7.04
CA PHE A 55 8.53 1.69 5.59
C PHE A 55 7.61 0.63 4.97
N ALA A 56 7.44 0.67 3.65
CA ALA A 56 6.66 -0.33 2.92
C ALA A 56 7.26 -1.75 3.12
N SER A 57 8.59 -1.87 3.10
CA SER A 57 9.27 -3.15 3.33
C SER A 57 9.04 -3.70 4.74
N ASP A 58 9.03 -2.85 5.77
CA ASP A 58 8.76 -3.25 7.15
C ASP A 58 7.39 -3.93 7.25
N ILE A 59 6.37 -3.30 6.65
CA ILE A 59 5.00 -3.82 6.65
C ILE A 59 4.91 -5.11 5.82
N ALA A 60 5.56 -5.16 4.67
CA ALA A 60 5.62 -6.37 3.85
C ALA A 60 6.30 -7.55 4.56
N ALA A 61 7.29 -7.28 5.41
CA ALA A 61 7.99 -8.29 6.20
C ALA A 61 7.14 -8.85 7.36
N MET A 62 6.11 -8.12 7.81
CA MET A 62 5.23 -8.56 8.90
C MET A 62 4.28 -9.69 8.50
N SER A 63 3.86 -9.75 7.23
CA SER A 63 2.92 -10.76 6.75
C SER A 63 3.00 -10.94 5.24
N SER A 64 2.89 -12.19 4.77
CA SER A 64 2.81 -12.51 3.34
C SER A 64 1.63 -11.85 2.64
N TYR A 65 0.55 -11.55 3.37
CA TYR A 65 -0.63 -10.83 2.85
C TYR A 65 -0.39 -9.33 2.69
N MET A 66 0.63 -8.80 3.37
CA MET A 66 1.04 -7.40 3.24
C MET A 66 2.15 -7.21 2.23
N ASN A 67 2.62 -8.28 1.59
CA ASN A 67 3.63 -8.18 0.56
C ASN A 67 3.06 -7.50 -0.70
N GLY A 68 3.64 -6.37 -1.08
CA GLY A 68 3.22 -5.57 -2.23
C GLY A 68 2.10 -4.59 -1.88
N GLU A 69 0.94 -4.75 -2.52
CA GLU A 69 -0.18 -3.81 -2.42
C GLU A 69 -0.62 -3.53 -0.97
N GLY A 70 -0.68 -4.59 -0.15
CA GLY A 70 -1.11 -4.48 1.25
C GLY A 70 -0.24 -3.53 2.07
N ALA A 71 1.08 -3.52 1.83
CA ALA A 71 1.99 -2.59 2.51
C ALA A 71 1.67 -1.13 2.17
N PHE A 72 1.47 -0.80 0.89
CA PHE A 72 1.16 0.58 0.48
C PHE A 72 -0.20 1.05 0.98
N MET A 73 -1.22 0.19 0.95
CA MET A 73 -2.52 0.50 1.53
C MET A 73 -2.41 0.72 3.05
N MET A 74 -1.58 -0.07 3.74
CA MET A 74 -1.36 0.09 5.16
C MET A 74 -0.60 1.36 5.51
N LEU A 75 0.35 1.80 4.67
CA LEU A 75 1.00 3.11 4.81
C LEU A 75 -0.01 4.26 4.69
N ILE A 76 -0.97 4.16 3.76
CA ILE A 76 -2.06 5.15 3.67
C ILE A 76 -2.90 5.13 4.95
N GLU A 77 -3.29 3.96 5.44
CA GLU A 77 -4.07 3.83 6.68
C GLU A 77 -3.28 4.34 7.91
N LEU A 78 -1.96 4.15 7.95
CA LEU A 78 -1.10 4.73 8.99
C LEU A 78 -1.11 6.26 8.94
N ARG A 79 -1.14 6.85 7.75
CA ARG A 79 -1.17 8.30 7.59
C ARG A 79 -2.53 8.91 7.92
N GLU A 80 -3.61 8.26 7.48
CA GLU A 80 -4.97 8.77 7.69
C GLU A 80 -5.51 8.45 9.10
N TYR A 81 -5.19 7.25 9.62
CA TYR A 81 -5.71 6.72 10.88
C TYR A 81 -4.60 6.02 11.71
N PRO A 82 -3.57 6.77 12.16
CA PRO A 82 -2.36 6.23 12.78
C PRO A 82 -2.65 5.31 13.97
N GLU A 83 -3.53 5.71 14.88
CA GLU A 83 -3.88 4.91 16.07
C GLU A 83 -4.50 3.55 15.70
N LYS A 84 -5.39 3.54 14.72
CA LYS A 84 -6.07 2.33 14.25
C LYS A 84 -5.09 1.40 13.53
N ALA A 85 -4.27 1.96 12.65
CA ALA A 85 -3.28 1.21 11.90
C ALA A 85 -2.18 0.63 12.80
N LYS A 86 -1.64 1.42 13.75
CA LYS A 86 -0.69 0.93 14.77
C LYS A 86 -1.29 -0.19 15.61
N LYS A 87 -2.58 -0.11 15.95
CA LYS A 87 -3.28 -1.19 16.67
C LYS A 87 -3.37 -2.46 15.83
N LEU A 88 -3.64 -2.36 14.52
CA LEU A 88 -3.65 -3.50 13.60
C LEU A 88 -2.25 -4.14 13.48
N ILE A 89 -1.21 -3.33 13.35
CA ILE A 89 0.20 -3.81 13.34
C ILE A 89 0.51 -4.53 14.65
N LYS A 90 0.21 -3.90 15.79
CA LYS A 90 0.51 -4.43 17.12
C LYS A 90 -0.24 -5.72 17.43
N ASN A 91 -1.49 -5.85 16.99
CA ASN A 91 -2.29 -7.05 17.21
C ASN A 91 -1.84 -8.23 16.34
N GLY A 92 -0.93 -7.99 15.39
CA GLY A 92 -0.62 -8.92 14.31
C GLY A 92 -1.78 -8.94 13.31
N PHE A 93 -1.47 -9.17 12.04
CA PHE A 93 -2.48 -9.44 11.01
C PHE A 93 -3.11 -10.82 11.30
N GLN A 94 -3.97 -10.90 12.32
CA GLN A 94 -4.60 -12.13 12.77
C GLN A 94 -5.57 -12.59 11.67
N ILE A 95 -5.17 -13.65 10.98
CA ILE A 95 -6.05 -14.42 10.11
C ILE A 95 -7.00 -15.17 11.04
N LYS A 96 -8.30 -14.89 10.93
CA LYS A 96 -9.36 -15.72 11.52
C LYS A 96 -9.90 -16.66 10.47
#